data_AF-A0A1G6BE86-F1
#
_entry.id   AF-A0A1G6BE86-F1
#
_cell.length_a   1.000
_cell.length_b   1.000
_cell.length_c   1.000
_cell.angle_alpha   90.00
_cell.angle_beta   90.00
_cell.angle_gamma   90.00
#
_symmetry.space_group_name_H-M   'P 1'
#
loop_
_entity.id
_entity.type
_entity.pdbx_description
1 polymer ?
#
loop_
_entity_poly.entity_id
_entity_poly.type
_entity_poly.pdbx_seq_one_letter_code
_entity_poly.pdbx_strand_id
1 'polypeptide(L)'
;MPGYVRQGKYKTAILTNQICRIKDDSYIRFPGTTDTLKPGRDLPRGKLKEVRIKPHGKDFVMDVVINVLTVGIEPLDDKDVLRSLSSKDDISDIRVMSIDPGTDNIAAVANNFGAEPFVIKGGLIKSVNQFYNKEMGRLSSCA
;
A
#
# COMPACT_ATOMS: atom_id res chain seq x y z
N MET A 1 20.38 26.25 6.59
CA MET A 1 21.15 25.45 5.62
C MET A 1 20.91 23.97 5.93
N PRO A 2 20.64 23.08 4.95
CA PRO A 2 20.46 21.65 5.23
C PRO A 2 21.74 21.06 5.83
N GLY A 3 21.63 20.37 6.97
CA GLY A 3 22.77 19.78 7.67
C GLY A 3 23.13 18.39 7.14
N TYR A 4 24.42 18.06 7.14
CA TYR A 4 24.93 16.73 6.84
C TYR A 4 24.52 15.72 7.91
N VAL A 5 24.45 14.44 7.50
CA VAL A 5 24.24 13.33 8.44
C VAL A 5 25.46 13.23 9.34
N ARG A 6 25.25 13.13 10.66
CA ARG A 6 26.35 12.93 11.61
C ARG A 6 27.02 11.58 11.34
N GLN A 7 28.34 11.53 11.52
CA GLN A 7 29.13 10.31 11.38
C GLN A 7 28.55 9.18 12.25
N GLY A 8 28.48 7.97 11.70
CA GLY A 8 27.89 6.80 12.37
C GLY A 8 26.35 6.74 12.36
N LYS A 9 25.66 7.74 11.79
CA LYS A 9 24.21 7.67 11.55
C LYS A 9 23.92 7.37 10.09
N TYR A 10 22.96 6.50 9.86
CA TYR A 10 22.45 6.17 8.54
C TYR A 10 21.18 6.96 8.25
N LYS A 11 20.96 7.29 6.98
CA LYS A 11 19.69 7.82 6.46
C LYS A 11 19.15 6.88 5.40
N THR A 12 17.85 6.95 5.16
CA THR A 12 17.22 6.25 4.04
C THR A 12 17.81 6.72 2.72
N ALA A 13 18.36 5.80 1.94
CA ALA A 13 18.73 6.05 0.55
C ALA A 13 17.51 5.79 -0.34
N ILE A 14 17.13 6.76 -1.17
CA ILE A 14 16.02 6.64 -2.13
C ILE A 14 16.63 6.63 -3.52
N LEU A 15 16.53 5.49 -4.21
CA LEU A 15 17.08 5.27 -5.53
C LEU A 15 15.94 5.22 -6.55
N THR A 16 15.71 6.34 -7.24
CA THR A 16 14.62 6.43 -8.22
C THR A 16 14.90 5.56 -9.44
N ASN A 17 13.86 5.29 -10.24
CA ASN A 17 13.96 4.56 -11.49
C ASN A 17 14.84 5.20 -12.59
N GLN A 18 15.31 6.43 -12.37
CA GLN A 18 16.28 7.08 -13.24
C GLN A 18 17.69 6.51 -13.05
N ILE A 19 18.00 6.09 -11.82
CA ILE A 19 19.34 5.64 -11.42
C ILE A 19 19.38 4.15 -11.05
N CYS A 20 18.23 3.55 -10.75
CA CYS A 20 18.07 2.12 -10.48
C CYS A 20 17.14 1.48 -11.52
N ARG A 21 17.43 0.23 -11.94
CA ARG A 21 16.71 -0.44 -13.03
C ARG A 21 16.45 -1.91 -12.71
N ILE A 22 15.37 -2.47 -13.26
CA ILE A 22 15.18 -3.92 -13.30
C ILE A 22 15.96 -4.47 -14.50
N LYS A 23 16.72 -5.54 -14.29
CA LYS A 23 17.53 -6.25 -15.28
C LYS A 23 17.07 -7.71 -15.32
N ASP A 24 17.00 -8.30 -16.51
CA ASP A 24 16.64 -9.70 -16.73
C ASP A 24 15.32 -10.09 -16.00
N ASP A 25 14.37 -9.14 -16.00
CA ASP A 25 13.03 -9.19 -15.37
C ASP A 25 12.96 -9.51 -13.86
N SER A 26 14.09 -9.77 -13.20
CA SER A 26 14.12 -10.29 -11.83
C SER A 26 15.21 -9.70 -10.94
N TYR A 27 16.15 -8.94 -11.50
CA TYR A 27 17.27 -8.38 -10.76
C TYR A 27 17.17 -6.86 -10.65
N ILE A 28 17.51 -6.32 -9.48
CA ILE A 28 17.66 -4.88 -9.27
C ILE A 28 19.12 -4.52 -9.52
N ARG A 29 19.36 -3.60 -10.45
CA ARG A 29 20.68 -3.02 -10.69
C ARG A 29 20.81 -1.67 -9.99
N PHE A 30 21.85 -1.52 -9.19
CA PHE A 30 22.14 -0.29 -8.45
C PHE A 30 22.94 0.72 -9.28
N PRO A 31 22.78 2.03 -9.00
CA PRO A 31 23.55 3.06 -9.68
C PRO A 31 25.03 2.97 -9.38
N GLY A 32 25.86 3.27 -10.37
CA GLY A 32 27.31 3.39 -10.20
C GLY A 32 28.04 2.05 -10.01
N THR A 33 27.36 0.91 -10.07
CA THR A 33 27.97 -0.41 -9.94
C THR A 33 27.47 -1.39 -11.01
N THR A 34 28.17 -2.53 -11.12
CA THR A 34 27.71 -3.70 -11.88
C THR A 34 26.90 -4.67 -11.04
N ASP A 35 26.75 -4.38 -9.74
CA ASP A 35 26.08 -5.28 -8.81
C ASP A 35 24.59 -5.35 -9.07
N THR A 36 24.07 -6.56 -8.92
CA THR A 36 22.66 -6.85 -9.08
C THR A 36 22.17 -7.67 -7.91
N LEU A 37 20.96 -7.38 -7.44
CA LEU A 37 20.32 -8.12 -6.36
C LEU A 37 19.01 -8.72 -6.86
N LYS A 38 18.86 -10.05 -6.76
CA LYS A 38 17.58 -10.71 -6.95
C LYS A 38 16.80 -10.62 -5.64
N PRO A 39 15.60 -9.99 -5.62
CA PRO A 39 14.74 -10.07 -4.45
C PRO A 39 14.35 -11.54 -4.19
N GLY A 40 14.11 -11.92 -2.94
CA GLY A 40 13.75 -13.30 -2.56
C GLY A 40 12.38 -13.77 -3.07
N ARG A 41 11.74 -13.02 -3.96
CA ARG A 41 10.47 -13.30 -4.62
C ARG A 41 10.45 -12.64 -6.00
N ASP A 42 9.61 -13.14 -6.88
CA ASP A 42 9.43 -12.54 -8.20
C ASP A 42 8.82 -11.13 -8.08
N LEU A 43 9.28 -10.23 -8.96
CA LEU A 43 8.77 -8.88 -9.02
C LEU A 43 7.42 -8.89 -9.76
N PRO A 44 6.40 -8.16 -9.24
CA PRO A 44 5.14 -8.01 -9.97
C PRO A 44 5.38 -7.29 -11.30
N ARG A 45 4.56 -7.63 -12.30
CA ARG A 45 4.60 -6.97 -13.61
C ARG A 45 4.24 -5.49 -13.44
N GLY A 46 5.16 -4.61 -13.81
CA GLY A 46 4.98 -3.18 -13.66
C GLY A 46 6.26 -2.40 -13.95
N LYS A 47 6.21 -1.08 -13.71
CA LYS A 47 7.35 -0.18 -13.89
C LYS A 47 7.97 0.11 -12.53
N LEU A 48 9.28 -0.11 -12.39
CA LEU A 48 10.00 0.32 -11.19
C LEU A 48 9.79 1.82 -10.98
N LYS A 49 9.40 2.21 -9.77
CA LYS A 49 9.30 3.61 -9.34
C LYS A 49 10.58 4.02 -8.61
N GLU A 50 10.94 3.24 -7.59
CA GLU A 50 12.12 3.48 -6.76
C GLU A 50 12.48 2.26 -5.90
N VAL A 51 13.71 2.23 -5.42
CA VAL A 51 14.20 1.33 -4.38
C VAL A 51 14.61 2.16 -3.16
N ARG A 52 14.12 1.82 -1.97
CA ARG A 52 14.45 2.54 -0.73
C ARG A 52 15.23 1.62 0.20
N ILE A 53 16.41 2.04 0.65
CA ILE A 53 17.22 1.30 1.62
C ILE A 53 17.17 2.06 2.94
N LYS A 54 16.51 1.48 3.94
CA LYS A 54 16.25 2.10 5.25
C LYS A 54 17.07 1.40 6.32
N PRO A 55 17.77 2.12 7.22
CA PRO A 55 18.33 1.50 8.41
C PRO A 55 17.21 0.95 9.31
N HIS A 56 17.38 -0.26 9.84
CA HIS A 56 16.44 -0.93 10.73
C HIS A 56 17.20 -1.75 11.79
N GLY A 57 17.45 -1.14 12.95
CA GLY A 57 18.26 -1.76 13.99
C GLY A 57 19.71 -1.98 13.53
N LYS A 58 20.14 -3.24 13.48
CA LYS A 58 21.47 -3.66 12.98
C LYS A 58 21.46 -3.99 11.47
N ASP A 59 20.28 -3.99 10.85
CA ASP A 59 20.06 -4.40 9.47
C ASP A 59 19.62 -3.24 8.59
N PHE A 60 19.49 -3.52 7.29
CA PHE A 60 18.86 -2.63 6.33
C PHE A 60 17.64 -3.31 5.72
N VAL A 61 16.55 -2.55 5.60
CA VAL A 61 15.33 -2.98 4.89
C VAL A 61 15.31 -2.31 3.52
N MET A 62 15.22 -3.13 2.48
CA MET A 62 15.08 -2.67 1.11
C MET A 62 13.63 -2.78 0.64
N ASP A 63 12.97 -1.63 0.43
CA ASP A 63 11.68 -1.57 -0.23
C ASP A 63 11.88 -1.44 -1.75
N VAL A 64 11.17 -2.26 -2.52
CA VAL A 64 11.16 -2.19 -3.99
C VAL A 64 9.76 -1.74 -4.41
N VAL A 65 9.64 -0.50 -4.86
CA VAL A 65 8.36 0.13 -5.19
C VAL A 65 8.13 0.05 -6.69
N ILE A 66 7.08 -0.67 -7.09
CA ILE A 66 6.72 -0.89 -8.50
C ILE A 66 5.34 -0.33 -8.73
N ASN A 67 5.21 0.50 -9.77
CA ASN A 67 3.91 0.88 -10.32
C ASN A 67 3.38 -0.32 -11.11
N VAL A 68 2.45 -1.04 -10.50
CA VAL A 68 1.74 -2.14 -11.14
C VAL A 68 0.56 -1.62 -11.95
N LEU A 69 0.17 -2.37 -12.98
CA LEU A 69 -1.07 -2.07 -13.71
C LEU A 69 -2.25 -2.23 -12.75
N THR A 70 -3.19 -1.29 -12.80
CA THR A 70 -4.49 -1.45 -12.15
C THR A 70 -5.19 -2.63 -12.83
N VAL A 71 -5.45 -3.70 -12.08
CA VAL A 71 -6.24 -4.83 -12.56
C VAL A 71 -7.67 -4.61 -12.07
N GLY A 72 -8.60 -4.37 -12.99
CA GLY A 72 -10.00 -4.11 -12.68
C GLY A 72 -10.51 -2.81 -13.28
N ILE A 73 -11.46 -2.17 -12.60
CA ILE A 73 -12.04 -0.89 -13.02
C ILE A 73 -11.01 0.21 -12.72
N GLU A 74 -10.61 0.96 -13.75
CA GLU A 74 -9.82 2.18 -13.53
C GLU A 74 -10.66 3.16 -12.70
N PRO A 75 -10.17 3.64 -11.55
CA PRO A 75 -10.91 4.60 -10.76
C PRO A 75 -11.12 5.86 -11.59
N LEU A 76 -12.38 6.28 -11.69
CA LEU A 76 -12.73 7.59 -12.26
C LEU A 76 -12.12 8.68 -11.37
N ASP A 77 -11.64 9.76 -11.99
CA ASP A 77 -11.23 10.96 -11.25
C ASP A 77 -12.43 11.53 -10.51
N ASP A 78 -12.23 12.00 -9.27
CA ASP A 78 -13.29 12.60 -8.44
C ASP A 78 -14.05 13.71 -9.20
N LYS A 79 -13.37 14.49 -10.05
CA LYS A 79 -14.00 15.54 -10.86
C LYS A 79 -14.91 14.97 -11.93
N ASP A 80 -14.53 13.86 -12.54
CA ASP A 80 -15.34 13.18 -13.56
C ASP A 80 -16.57 12.54 -12.92
N VAL A 81 -16.40 11.93 -11.73
CA VAL A 81 -17.53 11.44 -10.93
C VAL A 81 -18.47 12.59 -10.59
N LEU A 82 -17.95 13.68 -10.00
CA LEU A 82 -18.77 14.84 -9.63
C LEU A 82 -19.47 15.47 -10.83
N ARG A 83 -18.80 15.59 -11.98
CA ARG A 83 -19.41 16.09 -13.22
C ARG A 83 -20.54 15.20 -13.73
N SER A 84 -20.39 13.88 -13.61
CA SER A 84 -21.43 12.94 -14.00
C SER A 84 -22.67 13.04 -13.10
N LEU A 85 -22.46 13.35 -11.82
CA LEU A 85 -23.53 13.49 -10.83
C LEU A 85 -24.15 14.90 -10.82
N SER A 86 -23.40 15.95 -11.16
CA SER A 86 -23.86 17.34 -11.06
C SER A 86 -25.00 17.70 -12.01
N SER A 87 -25.24 16.85 -13.02
CA SER A 87 -26.34 17.01 -13.99
C SER A 87 -27.61 16.25 -13.62
N LYS A 88 -27.63 15.59 -12.45
CA LYS A 88 -28.74 14.73 -12.01
C LYS A 88 -29.45 15.33 -10.81
N ASP A 89 -30.78 15.37 -10.90
CA ASP A 89 -31.65 15.83 -9.82
C ASP A 89 -31.93 14.71 -8.79
N ASP A 90 -31.80 13.44 -9.19
CA ASP A 90 -31.85 12.27 -8.31
C ASP A 90 -30.87 11.17 -8.77
N ILE A 91 -30.66 10.17 -7.91
CA ILE A 91 -29.72 9.06 -8.15
C ILE A 91 -30.44 7.72 -8.39
N SER A 92 -31.75 7.74 -8.69
CA SER A 92 -32.57 6.52 -8.83
C SER A 92 -32.14 5.63 -10.00
N ASP A 93 -31.54 6.23 -11.03
CA ASP A 93 -31.00 5.56 -12.21
C ASP A 93 -29.52 5.14 -12.06
N ILE A 94 -28.90 5.42 -10.91
CA ILE A 94 -27.53 5.00 -10.57
C ILE A 94 -27.57 4.01 -9.42
N ARG A 95 -26.87 2.89 -9.56
CA ARG A 95 -26.66 1.96 -8.45
C ARG A 95 -25.62 2.52 -7.48
N VAL A 96 -26.06 2.94 -6.30
CA VAL A 96 -25.21 3.49 -5.25
C VAL A 96 -25.18 2.53 -4.06
N MET A 97 -23.98 2.30 -3.53
CA MET A 97 -23.73 1.53 -2.32
C MET A 97 -23.07 2.44 -1.28
N SER A 98 -23.65 2.49 -0.07
CA SER A 98 -23.04 3.16 1.07
C SER A 98 -22.28 2.15 1.92
N ILE A 99 -21.11 2.56 2.40
CA ILE A 99 -20.28 1.79 3.33
C ILE A 99 -20.06 2.67 4.55
N ASP A 100 -20.63 2.27 5.68
CA ASP A 100 -20.49 2.96 6.96
C ASP A 100 -19.54 2.18 7.88
N PRO A 101 -18.29 2.64 8.08
CA PRO A 101 -17.34 1.98 8.98
C PRO A 101 -17.71 2.23 10.45
N GLY A 102 -17.77 1.17 11.25
CA GLY A 102 -18.15 1.24 12.66
C GLY A 102 -17.04 0.82 13.62
N THR A 103 -17.33 0.91 14.92
CA THR A 103 -16.43 0.41 15.98
C THR A 103 -16.68 -1.06 16.29
N ASP A 104 -17.94 -1.51 16.29
CA ASP A 104 -18.32 -2.90 16.58
C ASP A 104 -18.51 -3.76 15.32
N ASN A 105 -18.99 -3.14 14.24
CA ASN A 105 -18.97 -3.65 12.88
C ASN A 105 -17.82 -3.03 12.09
N ILE A 106 -17.15 -3.80 11.24
CA ILE A 106 -16.15 -3.26 10.29
C ILE A 106 -16.82 -2.33 9.30
N ALA A 107 -17.98 -2.75 8.78
CA ALA A 107 -18.77 -1.99 7.85
C ALA A 107 -20.24 -2.41 7.93
N ALA A 108 -21.14 -1.44 7.90
CA ALA A 108 -22.52 -1.65 7.51
C ALA A 108 -22.66 -1.22 6.04
N VAL A 109 -23.29 -2.06 5.22
CA VAL A 109 -23.41 -1.84 3.78
C VAL A 109 -24.88 -1.79 3.40
N ALA A 110 -25.29 -0.70 2.76
CA ALA A 110 -26.63 -0.50 2.23
C ALA A 110 -26.57 0.00 0.79
N ASN A 111 -27.71 -0.05 0.08
CA ASN A 111 -27.77 0.35 -1.32
C ASN A 111 -29.17 0.83 -1.73
N ASN A 112 -29.26 1.54 -2.85
CA ASN A 112 -30.52 2.05 -3.41
C ASN A 112 -31.13 1.13 -4.48
N PHE A 113 -30.53 -0.03 -4.76
CA PHE A 113 -30.93 -0.92 -5.87
C PHE A 113 -31.56 -2.24 -5.39
N GLY A 114 -31.99 -2.29 -4.12
CA GLY A 114 -32.78 -3.39 -3.57
C GLY A 114 -32.00 -4.66 -3.23
N ALA A 115 -30.66 -4.65 -3.24
CA ALA A 115 -29.89 -5.77 -2.69
C ALA A 115 -29.97 -5.81 -1.17
N GLU A 116 -29.85 -6.99 -0.59
CA GLU A 116 -29.94 -7.19 0.86
C GLU A 116 -28.82 -6.40 1.59
N PRO A 117 -29.15 -5.51 2.53
CA PRO A 117 -28.16 -4.83 3.34
C PRO A 117 -27.50 -5.82 4.31
N PHE A 118 -26.22 -5.63 4.59
CA PHE A 118 -25.47 -6.54 5.46
C PHE A 118 -24.47 -5.81 6.36
N VAL A 119 -24.10 -6.49 7.46
CA VAL A 119 -23.13 -5.99 8.44
C VAL A 119 -21.97 -6.97 8.54
N ILE A 120 -20.75 -6.45 8.35
CA ILE A 120 -19.52 -7.21 8.56
C ILE A 120 -19.11 -7.09 10.03
N LYS A 121 -19.22 -8.19 10.79
CA LYS A 121 -18.87 -8.20 12.21
C LYS A 121 -17.37 -7.96 12.44
N GLY A 122 -17.03 -7.04 13.35
CA GLY A 122 -15.64 -6.72 13.68
C GLY A 122 -14.95 -7.70 14.62
N GLY A 123 -15.68 -8.57 15.31
CA GLY A 123 -15.14 -9.43 16.38
C GLY A 123 -13.94 -10.29 15.96
N LEU A 124 -14.02 -10.94 14.80
CA LEU A 124 -12.92 -11.75 14.25
C LEU A 124 -11.66 -10.91 13.99
N ILE A 125 -11.80 -9.77 13.31
CA ILE A 125 -10.66 -8.88 13.03
C ILE A 125 -10.07 -8.30 14.33
N LYS A 126 -10.91 -7.91 15.29
CA LYS A 126 -10.46 -7.44 16.62
C LYS A 126 -9.65 -8.52 17.34
N SER A 127 -10.11 -9.78 17.30
CA SER A 127 -9.40 -10.91 17.91
C SER A 127 -8.03 -11.15 17.26
N VAL A 128 -7.97 -11.13 15.93
CA VAL A 128 -6.70 -11.25 15.18
C VAL A 128 -5.75 -10.10 15.55
N ASN A 129 -6.24 -8.86 15.63
CA ASN A 129 -5.44 -7.71 16.01
C ASN A 129 -4.92 -7.81 17.47
N GLN A 130 -5.76 -8.31 18.39
CA GLN A 130 -5.36 -8.53 19.77
C GLN A 130 -4.28 -9.61 19.88
N PHE A 131 -4.41 -10.72 19.12
CA PHE A 131 -3.40 -11.76 19.05
C PHE A 131 -2.08 -11.22 18.50
N TYR A 132 -2.13 -10.49 17.38
CA TYR A 132 -0.94 -9.85 16.81
C TYR A 132 -0.22 -8.97 17.82
N ASN A 133 -0.94 -8.11 18.56
CA ASN A 133 -0.33 -7.24 19.57
C ASN A 133 0.32 -8.01 20.73
N LYS A 134 -0.31 -9.12 21.19
CA LYS A 134 0.29 -10.00 22.21
C LYS A 134 1.59 -10.62 21.70
N GLU A 135 1.59 -11.08 20.47
CA GLU A 135 2.72 -11.79 19.87
C GLU A 135 3.90 -10.85 19.60
N MET A 136 3.61 -9.63 19.13
CA MET A 136 4.61 -8.56 19.01
C MET A 136 5.21 -8.18 20.37
N GLY A 137 4.39 -8.11 21.42
CA GLY A 137 4.84 -7.87 22.78
C GLY A 137 5.79 -8.96 23.28
N ARG A 138 5.43 -10.23 23.07
CA ARG A 138 6.29 -11.37 23.42
C ARG A 138 7.63 -11.31 22.67
N LEU A 139 7.61 -11.13 21.36
CA LEU A 139 8.83 -11.05 20.54
C LEU A 139 9.73 -9.89 20.98
N SER A 140 9.16 -8.73 21.26
CA SER A 140 9.90 -7.54 21.71
C SER A 140 10.51 -7.73 23.11
N SER A 141 9.88 -8.52 23.97
CA SER A 141 10.41 -8.84 25.31
C SER A 141 11.57 -9.84 25.28
N CYS A 142 11.75 -10.56 24.17
CA CYS A 142 12.83 -11.54 23.98
C CYS A 142 14.03 -10.98 23.19
N ALA A 143 13.95 -9.74 22.71
CA ALA A 143 14.99 -9.06 21.92
C ALA A 143 15.80 -8.09 22.77
#